data_AF-D7F2L0-F1
#
_entry.id   AF-D7F2L0-F1
#
_cell.length_a   1.000
_cell.length_b   1.000
_cell.length_c   1.000
_cell.angle_alpha   90.00
_cell.angle_beta   90.00
_cell.angle_gamma   90.00
#
_symmetry.space_group_name_H-M   'P 1'
#
loop_
_entity.id
_entity.type
_entity.pdbx_description
1 polymer ?
#
loop_
_entity_poly.entity_id
_entity_poly.type
_entity_poly.pdbx_seq_one_letter_code
_entity_poly.pdbx_strand_id
1 'polypeptide(L)'
;GTWQKKSTMKKNYNLPMPKMTNTDLARLLKSREILAVVRDPKKTVERRKVRLNPLRNRQAMQHLNPYAKVARAAAQAKEQKDIEAKNALIAEKKAKREAALAAKKQETKAPAKK
;
A
#
# COMPACT_ATOMS: atom_id res chain seq x y z
N GLY A 1 -28.16 -17.01 -61.35
CA GLY A 1 -28.50 -18.26 -60.64
C GLY A 1 -28.70 -17.95 -59.17
N THR A 2 -29.38 -18.83 -58.45
CA THR A 2 -29.41 -18.84 -56.97
C THR A 2 -28.51 -19.98 -56.49
N TRP A 3 -28.29 -20.16 -55.18
CA TRP A 3 -27.54 -21.34 -54.71
C TRP A 3 -28.15 -22.68 -55.19
N GLN A 4 -29.47 -22.71 -55.40
CA GLN A 4 -30.21 -23.86 -55.92
C GLN A 4 -30.19 -23.97 -57.46
N LYS A 5 -30.12 -22.85 -58.19
CA LYS A 5 -30.17 -22.82 -59.66
C LYS A 5 -28.87 -22.28 -60.25
N LYS A 6 -28.17 -23.11 -61.03
CA LYS A 6 -26.90 -22.77 -61.71
C LYS A 6 -27.04 -21.55 -62.64
N SER A 7 -25.90 -20.94 -63.00
CA SER A 7 -25.89 -19.79 -63.93
C SER A 7 -26.32 -20.21 -65.33
N THR A 8 -27.20 -19.43 -65.96
CA THR A 8 -27.66 -19.65 -67.35
C THR A 8 -26.60 -19.26 -68.37
N MET A 9 -25.89 -18.17 -68.12
CA MET A 9 -24.89 -17.61 -69.04
C MET A 9 -23.47 -18.17 -68.81
N LYS A 10 -23.11 -18.50 -67.56
CA LYS A 10 -21.77 -18.99 -67.22
C LYS A 10 -21.77 -20.51 -67.08
N LYS A 11 -21.06 -21.21 -67.96
CA LYS A 11 -20.93 -22.68 -67.95
C LYS A 11 -20.28 -23.16 -66.64
N ASN A 12 -20.87 -24.19 -66.02
CA ASN A 12 -20.39 -24.84 -64.79
C ASN A 12 -20.19 -23.93 -63.58
N TYR A 13 -20.84 -22.75 -63.54
CA TYR A 13 -20.74 -21.83 -62.40
C TYR A 13 -21.97 -21.90 -61.49
N ASN A 14 -21.74 -21.97 -60.19
CA ASN A 14 -22.73 -21.76 -59.14
C ASN A 14 -22.21 -20.75 -58.10
N LEU A 15 -23.11 -20.15 -57.32
CA LEU A 15 -22.74 -19.20 -56.29
C LEU A 15 -21.97 -19.89 -55.16
N PRO A 16 -20.94 -19.26 -54.57
CA PRO A 16 -20.23 -19.79 -53.42
C PRO A 16 -21.17 -19.88 -52.21
N MET A 17 -21.09 -20.98 -51.46
CA MET A 17 -21.86 -21.12 -50.23
C MET A 17 -21.24 -20.26 -49.12
N PRO A 18 -22.03 -19.44 -48.40
CA PRO A 18 -21.52 -18.73 -47.26
C PRO A 18 -21.10 -19.73 -46.18
N LYS A 19 -19.93 -19.50 -45.55
CA LYS A 19 -19.43 -20.37 -44.48
C LYS A 19 -20.29 -20.33 -43.21
N MET A 20 -21.03 -19.23 -43.03
CA MET A 20 -21.93 -19.01 -41.90
C MET A 20 -23.31 -18.62 -42.42
N THR A 21 -24.36 -19.18 -41.81
CA THR A 21 -25.75 -18.87 -42.15
C THR A 21 -26.17 -17.49 -41.63
N ASN A 22 -25.78 -17.15 -40.41
CA ASN A 22 -25.95 -15.83 -39.80
C ASN A 22 -24.59 -15.15 -39.65
N THR A 23 -24.45 -13.94 -40.19
CA THR A 23 -23.22 -13.13 -40.06
C THR A 23 -23.19 -12.28 -38.79
N ASP A 24 -24.35 -12.00 -38.19
CA ASP A 24 -24.44 -11.21 -36.95
C ASP A 24 -24.08 -12.06 -35.73
N LEU A 25 -22.80 -12.03 -35.38
CA LEU A 25 -22.26 -12.68 -34.20
C LEU A 25 -22.79 -12.06 -32.89
N ALA A 26 -23.07 -10.76 -32.87
CA ALA A 26 -23.53 -10.10 -31.65
C ALA A 26 -24.92 -10.61 -31.23
N ARG A 27 -25.79 -10.90 -32.21
CA ARG A 27 -27.09 -11.54 -31.96
C ARG A 27 -26.93 -12.97 -31.43
N LEU A 28 -26.05 -13.77 -32.03
CA LEU A 28 -25.79 -15.14 -31.57
C LEU A 28 -25.22 -15.15 -30.14
N LEU A 29 -24.19 -14.35 -29.86
CA LEU A 29 -23.55 -14.31 -28.54
C LEU A 29 -24.48 -13.82 -27.42
N LYS A 30 -25.49 -13.02 -27.76
CA LYS A 30 -26.50 -12.51 -26.81
C LYS A 30 -27.75 -13.38 -26.75
N SER A 31 -27.78 -14.52 -27.43
CA SER A 31 -28.93 -15.42 -27.43
C SER A 31 -29.06 -16.14 -26.07
N ARG A 32 -30.29 -16.43 -25.66
CA ARG A 32 -30.56 -17.03 -24.34
C ARG A 32 -29.96 -18.43 -24.21
N GLU A 33 -29.96 -19.18 -25.31
CA GLU A 33 -29.45 -20.54 -25.41
C GLU A 33 -27.95 -20.58 -25.09
N ILE A 34 -27.20 -19.59 -25.58
CA ILE A 34 -25.76 -19.48 -25.31
C ILE A 34 -25.52 -18.94 -23.90
N LEU A 35 -26.22 -17.87 -23.51
CA LEU A 35 -26.01 -17.24 -22.21
C LEU A 35 -26.41 -18.13 -21.02
N ALA A 36 -27.33 -19.08 -21.20
CA ALA A 36 -27.73 -20.00 -20.14
C ALA A 36 -26.65 -21.03 -19.76
N VAL A 37 -25.71 -21.31 -20.67
CA VAL A 37 -24.67 -22.34 -20.49
C VAL A 37 -23.31 -21.73 -20.17
N VAL A 38 -23.07 -20.48 -20.59
CA VAL A 38 -21.79 -19.81 -20.38
C VAL A 38 -21.62 -19.38 -18.92
N ARG A 39 -20.40 -19.56 -18.40
CA ARG A 39 -20.01 -19.09 -17.07
C ARG A 39 -19.99 -17.56 -17.00
N ASP A 40 -20.39 -17.02 -15.86
CA ASP A 40 -20.32 -15.58 -15.60
C ASP A 40 -18.93 -14.97 -15.86
N PRO A 41 -18.89 -13.76 -16.45
CA PRO A 41 -17.64 -13.08 -16.75
C PRO A 41 -16.90 -12.68 -15.47
N LYS A 42 -15.60 -12.98 -15.40
CA LYS A 42 -14.72 -12.48 -14.33
C LYS A 42 -14.39 -11.01 -14.58
N LYS A 43 -15.00 -10.11 -13.80
CA LYS A 43 -14.81 -8.65 -13.93
C LYS A 43 -13.66 -8.10 -13.09
N THR A 44 -12.96 -8.94 -12.33
CA THR A 44 -11.87 -8.50 -11.46
C THR A 44 -10.66 -8.08 -12.29
N VAL A 45 -10.31 -6.79 -12.23
CA VAL A 45 -9.09 -6.26 -12.85
C VAL A 45 -8.01 -6.17 -11.77
N GLU A 46 -7.07 -7.11 -11.78
CA GLU A 46 -5.90 -7.05 -10.90
C GLU A 46 -4.88 -6.04 -11.42
N ARG A 47 -4.68 -4.96 -10.67
CA ARG A 47 -3.65 -3.96 -10.97
C ARG A 47 -2.39 -4.26 -10.18
N ARG A 48 -1.23 -3.91 -10.75
CA ARG A 48 0.06 -4.01 -10.06
C ARG A 48 0.03 -3.15 -8.78
N LYS A 49 0.18 -3.79 -7.63
CA LYS A 49 0.35 -3.10 -6.34
C LYS A 49 1.81 -2.65 -6.20
N VAL A 50 2.03 -1.44 -5.71
CA VAL A 50 3.38 -0.94 -5.41
C VAL A 50 3.92 -1.70 -4.20
N ARG A 51 5.12 -2.28 -4.32
CA ARG A 51 5.80 -2.97 -3.21
C ARG A 51 6.51 -1.94 -2.32
N LEU A 52 5.85 -1.56 -1.23
CA LEU A 52 6.40 -0.65 -0.23
C LEU A 52 7.51 -1.33 0.56
N ASN A 53 8.61 -0.61 0.83
CA ASN A 53 9.72 -1.13 1.64
C ASN A 53 9.31 -1.20 3.14
N PRO A 54 9.26 -2.38 3.79
CA PRO A 54 8.82 -2.52 5.18
C PRO A 54 9.71 -1.80 6.19
N LEU A 55 11.03 -1.73 5.95
CA LEU A 55 11.96 -1.06 6.86
C LEU A 55 11.68 0.45 6.93
N ARG A 56 11.19 1.03 5.83
CA ARG A 56 10.83 2.45 5.75
C ARG A 56 9.35 2.71 6.01
N ASN A 57 8.47 1.75 5.69
CA ASN A 57 7.02 1.90 5.84
C ASN A 57 6.49 1.02 6.98
N ARG A 58 6.03 1.67 8.06
CA ARG A 58 5.49 1.01 9.26
C ARG A 58 4.30 0.10 8.97
N GLN A 59 3.36 0.51 8.12
CA GLN A 59 2.16 -0.28 7.81
C GLN A 59 2.55 -1.54 7.03
N ALA A 60 3.44 -1.41 6.04
CA ALA A 60 3.94 -2.56 5.30
C ALA A 60 4.65 -3.57 6.23
N MET A 61 5.44 -3.09 7.20
CA MET A 61 6.03 -3.95 8.22
C MET A 61 5.00 -4.59 9.15
N GLN A 62 3.93 -3.88 9.52
CA GLN A 62 2.86 -4.44 10.36
C GLN A 62 2.04 -5.51 9.66
N HIS A 63 1.75 -5.32 8.36
CA HIS A 63 1.10 -6.34 7.54
C HIS A 63 1.96 -7.60 7.42
N LEU A 64 3.29 -7.44 7.33
CA LEU A 64 4.23 -8.55 7.24
C LEU A 64 4.48 -9.22 8.60
N ASN A 65 4.62 -8.42 9.66
CA ASN A 65 4.90 -8.85 11.03
C ASN A 65 4.05 -8.04 12.02
N PRO A 66 2.96 -8.60 12.57
CA PRO A 66 2.09 -7.90 13.52
C PRO A 66 2.80 -7.57 14.84
N TYR A 67 3.75 -8.40 15.29
CA TYR A 67 4.51 -8.17 16.52
C TYR A 67 5.42 -6.94 16.44
N ALA A 68 5.78 -6.48 15.24
CA ALA A 68 6.58 -5.27 15.04
C ALA A 68 5.93 -4.01 15.64
N LYS A 69 4.60 -3.99 15.80
CA LYS A 69 3.90 -2.91 16.51
C LYS A 69 4.24 -2.88 18.00
N VAL A 70 4.21 -4.04 18.65
CA VAL A 70 4.48 -4.19 20.09
C VAL A 70 5.94 -3.92 20.38
N ALA A 71 6.85 -4.54 19.62
CA ALA A 71 8.29 -4.36 19.78
C ALA A 71 8.70 -2.88 19.69
N ARG A 72 8.10 -2.14 18.74
CA ARG A 72 8.37 -0.71 18.57
C ARG A 72 7.82 0.13 19.73
N ALA A 73 6.61 -0.15 20.20
CA ALA A 73 6.04 0.56 21.34
C ALA A 73 6.87 0.35 22.62
N ALA A 74 7.33 -0.89 22.85
CA ALA A 74 8.22 -1.20 23.96
C ALA A 74 9.56 -0.45 23.87
N ALA A 75 10.15 -0.39 22.66
CA ALA A 75 11.39 0.37 22.43
C ALA A 75 11.22 1.87 22.71
N GLN A 76 10.12 2.47 22.24
CA GLN A 76 9.81 3.89 22.48
C GLN A 76 9.59 4.19 23.97
N ALA A 77 8.86 3.32 24.68
CA ALA A 77 8.65 3.48 26.11
C ALA A 77 9.97 3.41 26.91
N LYS A 78 10.89 2.53 26.50
CA LYS A 78 12.23 2.43 27.10
C LYS A 78 13.06 3.69 26.81
N GLU A 79 13.08 4.15 25.56
CA GLU A 79 13.81 5.36 25.16
C GLU A 79 13.33 6.59 25.93
N GLN A 80 12.02 6.75 26.10
CA GLN A 80 11.44 7.86 26.87
C GLN A 80 11.90 7.85 28.33
N LYS A 81 11.89 6.67 28.99
CA LYS A 81 12.41 6.52 30.36
C LYS A 81 13.90 6.85 30.45
N ASP A 82 14.69 6.41 29.48
CA ASP A 82 16.12 6.66 29.43
C ASP A 82 16.42 8.18 29.25
N ILE A 83 15.60 8.88 28.45
CA ILE A 83 15.67 10.34 28.28
C ILE A 83 15.30 11.08 29.57
N GLU A 84 14.21 10.69 30.22
CA GLU A 84 13.75 11.29 31.48
C GLU A 84 14.80 11.15 32.59
N ALA A 85 15.38 9.95 32.75
CA ALA A 85 16.44 9.71 33.73
C ALA A 85 17.69 10.57 33.45
N LYS A 86 18.10 10.71 32.18
CA LYS A 86 19.20 11.60 31.77
C LYS A 86 18.88 13.06 32.09
N ASN A 87 17.66 13.52 31.80
CA ASN A 87 17.24 14.89 32.07
C ASN A 87 17.22 15.20 33.58
N ALA A 88 16.75 14.26 34.41
CA ALA A 88 16.77 14.41 35.86
C ALA A 88 18.21 14.53 36.40
N LEU A 89 19.13 13.68 35.92
CA LEU A 89 20.53 13.72 36.30
C LEU A 89 21.21 15.02 35.84
N ILE A 90 20.88 15.52 34.65
CA ILE A 90 21.35 16.82 34.17
C ILE A 90 20.80 17.97 35.03
N ALA A 91 19.52 17.91 35.42
CA ALA A 91 18.91 18.92 36.28
C ALA A 91 19.56 18.95 37.67
N GLU A 92 19.81 17.79 38.28
CA GLU A 92 20.51 17.70 39.57
C GLU A 92 21.94 18.26 39.47
N LYS A 93 22.69 17.93 38.41
CA LYS A 93 24.02 18.50 38.16
C LYS A 93 23.98 20.01 37.97
N LYS A 94 22.99 20.54 37.25
CA LYS A 94 22.79 21.98 37.07
C LYS A 94 22.48 22.65 38.41
N ALA A 95 21.55 22.10 39.20
CA ALA A 95 21.20 22.63 40.51
C ALA A 95 22.41 22.63 41.47
N LYS A 96 23.20 21.55 41.50
CA LYS A 96 24.46 21.49 42.28
C LYS A 96 25.47 22.54 41.83
N ARG A 97 25.60 22.77 40.52
CA ARG A 97 26.49 23.80 39.97
C ARG A 97 26.01 25.21 40.31
N GLU A 98 24.72 25.48 40.24
CA GLU A 98 24.11 26.76 40.63
C GLU A 98 24.26 27.04 42.12
N ALA A 99 24.04 26.03 42.98
CA ALA A 99 24.28 26.13 44.41
C ALA A 99 25.75 26.40 44.76
N ALA A 100 26.68 25.73 44.08
CA ALA A 100 28.12 25.98 44.25
C ALA A 100 28.53 27.39 43.78
N LEU A 101 27.93 27.89 42.69
CA LEU A 101 28.16 29.25 42.20
C LEU A 101 27.60 30.31 43.17
N ALA A 102 26.45 30.03 43.78
CA ALA A 102 25.83 30.89 44.79
C ALA A 102 26.66 30.94 46.10
N ALA A 103 27.17 29.81 46.57
CA ALA A 103 28.04 29.72 47.74
C ALA A 103 29.34 30.53 47.55
N LYS A 104 30.02 30.38 46.40
CA LYS A 104 31.20 31.19 46.06
C LYS A 104 30.92 32.70 46.01
N LYS A 105 29.70 33.11 45.63
CA LYS A 105 29.28 34.53 45.63
C LYS A 105 28.99 35.09 47.02
N GLN A 106 28.71 34.25 48.01
CA GLN A 106 28.49 34.66 49.39
C GLN A 106 29.81 34.80 50.15
N GLU A 107 30.78 33.91 49.93
CA GLU A 107 32.12 34.01 50.52
C GLU A 107 32.87 35.28 50.09
N THR A 108 32.72 35.72 48.84
CA THR A 108 33.35 36.95 48.34
C THR A 108 32.70 38.25 48.82
N LYS A 109 31.59 38.18 49.57
CA LYS A 109 30.89 39.33 50.18
C LYS A 109 31.09 39.46 51.69
N ALA A 110 31.81 38.54 52.34
CA ALA A 110 32.13 38.68 53.76
C ALA A 110 33.10 39.88 53.96
N PRO A 111 32.75 40.88 54.79
CA PRO A 111 33.58 42.07 54.94
C PRO A 111 34.88 41.73 55.67
N ALA A 112 36.01 42.17 55.10
CA ALA A 112 37.30 42.18 55.77
C ALA A 112 37.15 42.91 57.12
N LYS A 113 37.27 42.17 58.23
CA LYS A 113 37.32 42.76 59.57
C LYS A 113 38.61 43.58 59.69
N LYS A 114 38.42 44.83 60.15
CA LYS A 114 39.47 45.80 60.51
C LYS A 114 40.45 45.25 61.53
#